data_AF-A0A8H8CI06-F1
#
_entry.id   AF-A0A8H8CI06-F1
#
_cell.length_a   1.000
_cell.length_b   1.000
_cell.length_c   1.000
_cell.angle_alpha   90.00
_cell.angle_beta   90.00
_cell.angle_gamma   90.00
#
_symmetry.space_group_name_H-M   'P 1'
#
loop_
_entity.id
_entity.type
_entity.pdbx_description
1 polymer ?
#
loop_
_entity_poly.entity_id
_entity_poly.type
_entity_poly.pdbx_seq_one_letter_code
_entity_poly.pdbx_strand_id
1 'polypeptide(L)'
;MASLSNGQLAQIVKGLNTVRSAQHRRRAVAAGVFFAYDWMLTLGMEIELIWKAKWTYIKVLYLFQRYLTFYDTFYASYLLMFGKNLSKETCKSLFTQMRVSYLVGIIAAETLCSIRIWAVWNKDRRFFIILPICAICIWGPATAAMASAIVVSQYTDAPYRGFVGCFNTNAKDIHLEYVWACLLAYDAISLVLVMIPGIRIYHQGLIGRSRLSHVVFRDGVIYYITLFLFSLLNIIFSVSLESATRSSLANMGRALHSTLASRVVLHMRDTVHTPRSDYEVAAKHMRASNVHFTRTVHRDDGAVIENVISDDFMHTMHTTTDGSDTL
;
A
#
# COMPACT_ATOMS: atom_id res chain seq x y z
N MET A 1 -33.73 -35.51 27.96
CA MET A 1 -33.22 -34.32 27.26
C MET A 1 -34.38 -33.39 27.01
N ALA A 2 -34.44 -32.22 27.65
CA ALA A 2 -35.49 -31.26 27.38
C ALA A 2 -35.31 -30.72 25.95
N SER A 3 -36.30 -30.94 25.08
CA SER A 3 -36.32 -30.33 23.75
C SER A 3 -36.50 -28.83 23.91
N LEU A 4 -35.56 -28.05 23.38
CA LEU A 4 -35.70 -26.59 23.28
C LEU A 4 -36.97 -26.29 22.49
N SER A 5 -37.86 -25.47 23.05
CA SER A 5 -39.00 -24.97 22.28
C SER A 5 -38.51 -24.11 21.12
N ASN A 6 -39.27 -24.07 20.02
CA ASN A 6 -38.94 -23.23 18.85
C ASN A 6 -38.74 -21.75 19.23
N GLY A 7 -39.44 -21.27 20.27
CA GLY A 7 -39.26 -19.92 20.80
C GLY A 7 -37.91 -19.70 21.48
N GLN A 8 -37.43 -20.66 22.28
CA GLN A 8 -36.11 -20.60 22.91
C GLN A 8 -34.98 -20.67 21.87
N LEU A 9 -35.13 -21.52 20.85
CA LEU A 9 -34.15 -21.61 19.76
C LEU A 9 -34.04 -20.27 19.01
N ALA A 10 -35.17 -19.64 18.69
CA ALA A 10 -35.18 -18.33 18.02
C ALA A 10 -34.50 -17.24 18.86
N GLN A 11 -34.69 -17.25 20.19
CA GLN A 11 -34.02 -16.30 21.10
C GLN A 11 -32.51 -16.53 21.16
N ILE A 12 -32.06 -17.78 21.24
CA ILE A 12 -30.63 -18.13 21.26
C ILE A 12 -29.96 -17.72 19.95
N VAL A 13 -30.57 -18.03 18.80
CA VAL A 13 -30.07 -17.61 17.49
C VAL A 13 -29.99 -16.09 17.38
N LYS A 14 -31.01 -15.37 17.86
CA LYS A 14 -30.99 -13.90 17.91
C LYS A 14 -29.85 -13.37 18.78
N GLY A 15 -29.64 -13.95 19.97
CA GLY A 15 -28.56 -13.60 20.88
C GLY A 15 -27.17 -13.83 20.27
N LEU A 16 -26.94 -15.01 19.71
CA LEU A 16 -25.69 -15.38 19.06
C LEU A 16 -25.34 -14.44 17.90
N ASN A 17 -26.33 -14.13 17.05
CA ASN A 17 -26.16 -13.19 15.93
C ASN A 17 -25.86 -11.76 16.40
N THR A 18 -26.45 -11.35 17.52
CA THR A 18 -26.20 -10.02 18.11
C THR A 18 -24.75 -9.92 18.59
N VAL A 19 -24.24 -10.93 19.28
CA VAL A 19 -22.85 -10.97 19.77
C VAL A 19 -21.86 -11.02 18.59
N ARG A 20 -22.09 -11.90 17.62
CA ARG A 20 -21.25 -12.03 16.43
C ARG A 20 -21.19 -10.72 15.65
N SER A 21 -22.33 -10.10 15.38
CA SER A 21 -22.38 -8.80 14.69
C SER A 21 -21.66 -7.70 15.47
N ALA A 22 -21.75 -7.67 16.81
CA ALA A 22 -21.03 -6.70 17.63
C ALA A 22 -19.51 -6.87 17.54
N GLN A 23 -19.01 -8.10 17.53
CA GLN A 23 -17.58 -8.39 17.37
C GLN A 23 -17.06 -7.95 15.99
N HIS A 24 -17.80 -8.27 14.93
CA HIS A 24 -17.49 -7.79 13.58
C HIS A 24 -17.44 -6.27 13.52
N ARG A 25 -18.42 -5.60 14.18
CA ARG A 25 -18.48 -4.14 14.22
C ARG A 25 -17.23 -3.52 14.84
N ARG A 26 -16.80 -4.03 15.99
CA ARG A 26 -15.61 -3.51 16.69
C ARG A 26 -14.34 -3.63 15.83
N ARG A 27 -14.16 -4.76 15.16
CA ARG A 27 -12.97 -5.02 14.33
C ARG A 27 -12.88 -4.10 13.11
N ALA A 28 -13.99 -3.87 12.40
CA ALA A 28 -13.95 -2.98 11.24
C ALA A 28 -13.81 -1.51 11.63
N VAL A 29 -14.38 -1.07 12.76
CA VAL A 29 -14.09 0.26 13.32
C VAL A 29 -12.60 0.41 13.62
N ALA A 30 -11.97 -0.60 14.22
CA ALA A 30 -10.52 -0.56 14.49
C ALA A 30 -9.70 -0.42 13.21
N ALA A 31 -10.05 -1.13 12.13
CA ALA A 31 -9.39 -0.98 10.83
C ALA A 31 -9.56 0.44 10.25
N GLY A 32 -10.76 1.02 10.37
CA GLY A 32 -11.03 2.40 9.95
C GLY A 32 -10.27 3.44 10.74
N VAL A 33 -10.23 3.30 12.06
CA VAL A 33 -9.45 4.19 12.93
C VAL A 33 -7.96 4.08 12.61
N PHE A 34 -7.44 2.87 12.45
CA PHE A 34 -6.05 2.65 12.05
C PHE A 34 -5.71 3.38 10.74
N PHE A 35 -6.54 3.18 9.71
CA PHE A 35 -6.31 3.80 8.40
C PHE A 35 -6.44 5.33 8.45
N ALA A 36 -7.46 5.87 9.12
CA ALA A 36 -7.61 7.32 9.28
C ALA A 36 -6.44 7.94 10.06
N TYR A 37 -6.00 7.29 11.14
CA TYR A 37 -4.86 7.74 11.93
C TYR A 37 -3.59 7.80 11.06
N ASP A 38 -3.31 6.74 10.31
CA ASP A 38 -2.18 6.70 9.38
C ASP A 38 -2.28 7.79 8.30
N TRP A 39 -3.47 7.98 7.74
CA TRP A 39 -3.71 9.01 6.75
C TRP A 39 -3.47 10.40 7.30
N MET A 40 -3.96 10.72 8.49
CA MET A 40 -3.73 12.02 9.13
C MET A 40 -2.24 12.27 9.36
N LEU A 41 -1.48 11.27 9.78
CA LEU A 41 -0.03 11.39 9.98
C LEU A 41 0.74 11.67 8.68
N THR A 42 0.23 11.20 7.55
CA THR A 42 0.90 11.28 6.26
C THR A 42 0.31 12.35 5.33
N LEU A 43 -0.75 13.04 5.76
CA LEU A 43 -1.47 14.02 4.96
C LEU A 43 -0.59 15.21 4.56
N GLY A 44 0.26 15.72 5.46
CA GLY A 44 1.18 16.81 5.15
C GLY A 44 2.13 16.45 4.00
N MET A 45 2.77 15.29 4.10
CA MET A 45 3.62 14.74 3.03
C MET A 45 2.82 14.48 1.74
N GLU A 46 1.58 14.00 1.85
CA GLU A 46 0.73 13.76 0.67
C GLU A 46 0.43 15.06 -0.08
N ILE A 47 0.07 16.13 0.63
CA ILE A 47 -0.21 17.44 0.05
C ILE A 47 1.03 17.97 -0.68
N GLU A 48 2.20 17.88 -0.06
CA GLU A 48 3.43 18.41 -0.63
C GLU A 48 3.96 17.58 -1.79
N LEU A 49 3.99 16.25 -1.65
CA LEU A 49 4.69 15.36 -2.58
C LEU A 49 3.78 14.77 -3.67
N ILE A 50 2.46 14.72 -3.45
CA ILE A 50 1.50 14.13 -4.39
C ILE A 50 0.60 15.20 -4.99
N TRP A 51 -0.07 16.01 -4.17
CA TRP A 51 -1.07 16.96 -4.65
C TRP A 51 -0.45 18.09 -5.50
N LYS A 52 0.62 18.70 -5.00
CA LYS A 52 1.36 19.76 -5.72
C LYS A 52 2.16 19.24 -6.93
N ALA A 53 2.47 17.94 -6.98
CA ALA A 53 3.20 17.35 -8.10
C ALA A 53 2.38 17.34 -9.40
N LYS A 54 3.07 17.35 -10.54
CA LYS A 54 2.45 17.22 -11.87
C LYS A 54 1.63 15.93 -11.96
N TRP A 55 0.62 15.93 -12.83
CA TRP A 55 -0.19 14.74 -13.10
C TRP A 55 0.64 13.68 -13.83
N THR A 56 0.91 12.58 -13.14
CA THR A 56 1.59 11.40 -13.67
C THR A 56 0.75 10.15 -13.40
N TYR A 57 1.02 9.08 -14.15
CA TYR A 57 0.37 7.79 -13.94
C TYR A 57 0.49 7.29 -12.49
N ILE A 58 1.67 7.48 -11.88
CA ILE A 58 1.92 7.12 -10.47
C ILE A 58 1.02 7.93 -9.53
N LYS A 59 0.80 9.23 -9.78
CA LYS A 59 -0.10 10.07 -8.98
C LYS A 59 -1.54 9.54 -9.06
N VAL A 60 -2.01 9.21 -10.26
CA VAL A 60 -3.37 8.67 -10.46
C VAL A 60 -3.55 7.35 -9.72
N LEU A 61 -2.65 6.39 -9.90
CA LEU A 61 -2.71 5.10 -9.20
C LEU A 61 -2.66 5.27 -7.69
N TYR A 62 -1.79 6.15 -7.19
CA TYR A 62 -1.64 6.43 -5.78
C TYR A 62 -2.94 6.95 -5.16
N LEU A 63 -3.53 8.00 -5.76
CA LEU A 63 -4.79 8.56 -5.28
C LEU A 63 -5.90 7.52 -5.40
N PHE A 64 -5.96 6.80 -6.53
CA PHE A 64 -6.98 5.79 -6.74
C PHE A 64 -6.96 4.70 -5.67
N GLN A 65 -5.83 4.03 -5.43
CA GLN A 65 -5.78 2.95 -4.43
C GLN A 65 -6.05 3.45 -3.01
N ARG A 66 -5.63 4.68 -2.69
CA ARG A 66 -5.73 5.28 -1.36
C ARG A 66 -7.15 5.72 -1.04
N TYR A 67 -7.78 6.47 -1.93
CA TYR A 67 -9.14 6.99 -1.73
C TYR A 67 -10.20 5.90 -1.92
N LEU A 68 -9.89 4.83 -2.66
CA LEU A 68 -10.73 3.64 -2.68
C LEU A 68 -10.80 2.96 -1.31
N THR A 69 -9.71 2.98 -0.53
CA THR A 69 -9.69 2.47 0.85
C THR A 69 -10.59 3.27 1.80
N PHE A 70 -10.76 4.59 1.56
CA PHE A 70 -11.73 5.40 2.30
C PHE A 70 -13.16 4.93 2.03
N TYR A 71 -13.49 4.72 0.75
CA TYR A 71 -14.79 4.17 0.36
C TYR A 71 -15.04 2.80 1.03
N ASP A 72 -14.07 1.91 0.95
CA ASP A 72 -14.11 0.55 1.53
C ASP A 72 -14.38 0.58 3.04
N THR A 73 -13.64 1.42 3.75
CA THR A 73 -13.55 1.36 5.20
C THR A 73 -14.59 2.23 5.91
N PHE A 74 -14.97 3.37 5.31
CA PHE A 74 -15.93 4.29 5.93
C PHE A 74 -17.32 4.24 5.31
N TYR A 75 -17.45 3.99 4.00
CA TYR A 75 -18.77 3.95 3.37
C TYR A 75 -19.34 2.53 3.34
N ALA A 76 -18.66 1.62 2.63
CA ALA A 76 -19.16 0.26 2.44
C ALA A 76 -19.26 -0.50 3.77
N SER A 77 -18.20 -0.45 4.59
CA SER A 77 -18.20 -1.09 5.91
C SER A 77 -19.26 -0.48 6.85
N TYR A 78 -19.43 0.84 6.87
CA TYR A 78 -20.44 1.48 7.71
C TYR A 78 -21.85 1.00 7.36
N LEU A 79 -22.21 0.96 6.08
CA LEU A 79 -23.54 0.49 5.65
C LEU A 79 -23.74 -0.99 6.01
N LEU A 80 -22.74 -1.83 5.80
CA LEU A 80 -22.81 -3.25 6.18
C LEU A 80 -22.91 -3.48 7.69
N MET A 81 -22.46 -2.52 8.50
CA MET A 81 -22.37 -2.65 9.96
C MET A 81 -23.49 -1.96 10.72
N PHE A 82 -24.00 -0.84 10.22
CA PHE A 82 -24.96 0.02 10.92
C PHE A 82 -26.25 0.22 10.13
N GLY A 83 -26.31 -0.20 8.86
CA GLY A 83 -27.53 -0.18 8.07
C GLY A 83 -28.63 -1.02 8.70
N LYS A 84 -29.83 -0.45 8.81
CA LYS A 84 -31.01 -1.10 9.39
C LYS A 84 -31.94 -1.55 8.28
N ASN A 85 -32.48 -2.77 8.40
CA ASN A 85 -33.47 -3.32 7.47
C ASN A 85 -33.04 -3.24 6.00
N LEU A 86 -31.77 -3.54 5.71
CA LEU A 86 -31.27 -3.56 4.33
C LEU A 86 -31.94 -4.69 3.55
N SER A 87 -32.33 -4.41 2.29
CA SER A 87 -32.85 -5.44 1.40
C SER A 87 -31.74 -6.39 0.95
N LYS A 88 -32.10 -7.62 0.56
CA LYS A 88 -31.16 -8.57 -0.02
C LYS A 88 -30.40 -8.01 -1.23
N GLU A 89 -31.02 -7.19 -2.07
CA GLU A 89 -30.40 -6.56 -3.24
C GLU A 89 -29.36 -5.53 -2.82
N THR A 90 -29.68 -4.73 -1.80
CA THR A 90 -28.74 -3.74 -1.25
C THR A 90 -27.54 -4.44 -0.65
N CYS A 91 -27.75 -5.51 0.12
CA CYS A 91 -26.68 -6.34 0.66
C CYS A 91 -25.82 -6.96 -0.44
N LYS A 92 -26.45 -7.55 -1.47
CA LYS A 92 -25.73 -8.10 -2.63
C LYS A 92 -24.89 -7.03 -3.33
N SER A 93 -25.44 -5.84 -3.55
CA SER A 93 -24.75 -4.72 -4.17
C SER A 93 -23.55 -4.27 -3.34
N LEU A 94 -23.72 -4.06 -2.02
CA LEU A 94 -22.64 -3.65 -1.12
C LEU A 94 -21.49 -4.67 -1.05
N PHE A 95 -21.80 -5.96 -0.89
CA PHE A 95 -20.76 -7.00 -0.90
C PHE A 95 -20.06 -7.12 -2.25
N THR A 96 -20.79 -6.95 -3.35
CA THR A 96 -20.20 -6.94 -4.70
C THR A 96 -19.26 -5.75 -4.86
N GLN A 97 -19.71 -4.56 -4.51
CA GLN A 97 -18.92 -3.33 -4.54
C GLN A 97 -17.64 -3.50 -3.74
N MET A 98 -17.74 -3.96 -2.49
CA MET A 98 -16.62 -4.19 -1.59
C MET A 98 -15.61 -5.21 -2.14
N ARG A 99 -16.07 -6.33 -2.71
CA ARG A 99 -15.17 -7.32 -3.32
C ARG A 99 -14.42 -6.75 -4.52
N VAL A 100 -15.13 -6.03 -5.40
CA VAL A 100 -14.55 -5.41 -6.59
C VAL A 100 -13.56 -4.31 -6.21
N SER A 101 -13.94 -3.42 -5.29
CA SER A 101 -13.08 -2.33 -4.83
C SER A 101 -11.83 -2.85 -4.12
N TYR A 102 -11.94 -3.92 -3.33
CA TYR A 102 -10.79 -4.55 -2.67
C TYR A 102 -9.82 -5.10 -3.71
N LEU A 103 -10.32 -5.89 -4.66
CA LEU A 103 -9.48 -6.48 -5.71
C LEU A 103 -8.78 -5.42 -6.55
N VAL A 104 -9.54 -4.46 -7.04
CA VAL A 104 -9.03 -3.39 -7.90
C VAL A 104 -8.05 -2.48 -7.13
N GLY A 105 -8.32 -2.21 -5.85
CA GLY A 105 -7.42 -1.46 -4.97
C GLY A 105 -6.10 -2.17 -4.70
N ILE A 106 -6.13 -3.49 -4.46
CA ILE A 106 -4.93 -4.31 -4.29
C ILE A 106 -4.13 -4.33 -5.60
N ILE A 107 -4.75 -4.59 -6.75
CA ILE A 107 -4.06 -4.59 -8.05
C ILE A 107 -3.41 -3.23 -8.34
N ALA A 108 -4.08 -2.12 -8.01
CA ALA A 108 -3.51 -0.79 -8.18
C ALA A 108 -2.30 -0.54 -7.26
N ALA A 109 -2.37 -0.96 -6.00
CA ALA A 109 -1.25 -0.89 -5.07
C ALA A 109 -0.09 -1.79 -5.49
N GLU A 110 -0.36 -3.01 -5.96
CA GLU A 110 0.67 -3.90 -6.51
C GLU A 110 1.31 -3.31 -7.75
N THR A 111 0.53 -2.72 -8.65
CA THR A 111 1.07 -2.05 -9.85
C THR A 111 2.04 -0.93 -9.46
N LEU A 112 1.75 -0.15 -8.42
CA LEU A 112 2.68 0.85 -7.89
C LEU A 112 3.97 0.20 -7.38
N CYS A 113 3.87 -0.91 -6.65
CA CYS A 113 5.02 -1.70 -6.21
C CYS A 113 5.83 -2.25 -7.40
N SER A 114 5.19 -2.76 -8.45
CA SER A 114 5.85 -3.29 -9.65
C SER A 114 6.61 -2.21 -10.42
N ILE A 115 6.05 -1.01 -10.56
CA ILE A 115 6.73 0.13 -11.20
C ILE A 115 8.03 0.46 -10.47
N ARG A 116 8.02 0.37 -9.13
CA ARG A 116 9.23 0.59 -8.33
C ARG A 116 10.26 -0.50 -8.55
N ILE A 117 9.84 -1.77 -8.62
CA ILE A 117 10.75 -2.88 -8.95
C ILE A 117 11.41 -2.62 -10.29
N TRP A 118 10.63 -2.25 -11.30
CA TRP A 118 11.18 -1.90 -12.61
C TRP A 118 12.20 -0.74 -12.55
N ALA A 119 11.95 0.28 -11.73
CA ALA A 119 12.89 1.37 -11.51
C ALA A 119 14.19 0.92 -10.81
N VAL A 120 14.10 0.03 -9.81
CA VAL A 120 15.27 -0.53 -9.10
C VAL A 120 16.14 -1.37 -10.04
N TRP A 121 15.53 -2.04 -11.02
CA TRP A 121 16.23 -2.78 -12.07
C TRP A 121 16.67 -1.90 -13.24
N ASN A 122 16.95 -0.62 -12.98
CA ASN A 122 17.43 0.36 -13.96
C ASN A 122 16.56 0.43 -15.24
N LYS A 123 15.24 0.29 -15.07
CA LYS A 123 14.25 0.32 -16.16
C LYS A 123 14.51 -0.72 -17.27
N ASP A 124 15.12 -1.87 -16.95
CA ASP A 124 15.35 -2.95 -17.91
C ASP A 124 14.02 -3.41 -18.56
N ARG A 125 14.03 -3.47 -19.90
CA ARG A 125 12.87 -3.87 -20.73
C ARG A 125 12.35 -5.26 -20.40
N ARG A 126 13.19 -6.14 -19.85
CA ARG A 126 12.77 -7.49 -19.42
C ARG A 126 11.70 -7.42 -18.34
N PHE A 127 11.92 -6.59 -17.31
CA PHE A 127 10.98 -6.46 -16.19
C PHE A 127 9.71 -5.69 -16.56
N PHE A 128 9.78 -4.84 -17.58
CA PHE A 128 8.60 -4.21 -18.17
C PHE A 128 7.63 -5.23 -18.78
N ILE A 129 8.12 -6.39 -19.23
CA ILE A 129 7.30 -7.47 -19.81
C ILE A 129 6.97 -8.55 -18.76
N ILE A 130 7.96 -8.96 -17.96
CA ILE A 130 7.80 -10.05 -16.98
C ILE A 130 6.78 -9.68 -15.89
N LEU A 131 6.86 -8.47 -15.33
CA LEU A 131 6.00 -8.07 -14.20
C LEU A 131 4.50 -8.05 -14.56
N PRO A 132 4.06 -7.48 -15.70
CA PRO A 132 2.67 -7.59 -16.13
C PRO A 132 2.23 -9.02 -16.42
N ILE A 133 3.07 -9.86 -17.02
CA ILE A 133 2.73 -11.26 -17.28
C ILE A 133 2.50 -11.99 -15.95
N CYS A 134 3.42 -11.85 -14.99
CA CYS A 134 3.26 -12.43 -13.66
C CYS A 134 1.98 -11.92 -12.97
N ALA A 135 1.69 -10.61 -13.09
CA ALA A 135 0.47 -10.02 -12.54
C ALA A 135 -0.78 -10.64 -13.17
N ILE A 136 -0.84 -10.81 -14.49
CA ILE A 136 -1.97 -11.44 -15.19
C ILE A 136 -2.13 -12.90 -14.77
N CYS A 137 -1.04 -13.66 -14.70
CA CYS A 137 -1.07 -15.07 -14.31
C CYS A 137 -1.57 -15.29 -12.87
N ILE A 138 -1.30 -14.34 -11.96
CA ILE A 138 -1.70 -14.43 -10.55
C ILE A 138 -3.10 -13.83 -10.32
N TRP A 139 -3.33 -12.61 -10.80
CA TRP A 139 -4.57 -11.86 -10.56
C TRP A 139 -5.70 -12.26 -11.49
N GLY A 140 -5.43 -12.82 -12.67
CA GLY A 140 -6.44 -13.31 -13.60
C GLY A 140 -7.32 -14.41 -12.98
N PRO A 141 -6.73 -15.52 -12.51
CA PRO A 141 -7.46 -16.56 -11.78
C PRO A 141 -8.17 -16.03 -10.52
N ALA A 142 -7.54 -15.12 -9.77
CA ALA A 142 -8.14 -14.51 -8.58
C ALA A 142 -9.41 -13.72 -8.92
N THR A 143 -9.39 -12.99 -10.04
CA THR A 143 -10.53 -12.24 -10.55
C THR A 143 -11.68 -13.18 -10.95
N ALA A 144 -11.37 -14.28 -11.65
CA ALA A 144 -12.36 -15.28 -12.03
C ALA A 144 -12.98 -15.98 -10.79
N ALA A 145 -12.14 -16.31 -9.80
CA ALA A 145 -12.60 -16.87 -8.53
C ALA A 145 -13.52 -15.90 -7.78
N MET A 146 -13.19 -14.61 -7.72
CA MET A 146 -14.07 -13.60 -7.12
C MET A 146 -15.38 -13.42 -7.90
N ALA A 147 -15.34 -13.40 -9.22
CA ALA A 147 -16.52 -13.27 -10.06
C ALA A 147 -17.50 -14.44 -9.83
N SER A 148 -17.00 -15.68 -9.79
CA SER A 148 -17.82 -16.85 -9.46
C SER A 148 -18.37 -16.76 -8.03
N ALA A 149 -17.59 -16.29 -7.06
CA ALA A 149 -18.06 -16.08 -5.69
C ALA A 149 -19.22 -15.07 -5.60
N ILE A 150 -19.22 -14.02 -6.45
CA ILE A 150 -20.31 -13.03 -6.51
C ILE A 150 -21.60 -13.67 -7.01
N VAL A 151 -21.51 -14.53 -8.02
CA VAL A 151 -22.67 -15.22 -8.63
C VAL A 151 -23.27 -16.25 -7.67
N VAL A 152 -22.42 -17.02 -6.98
CA VAL A 152 -22.86 -18.11 -6.10
C VAL A 152 -23.36 -17.61 -4.72
N SER A 153 -22.90 -16.43 -4.27
CA SER A 153 -23.30 -15.89 -2.97
C SER A 153 -24.80 -15.59 -2.91
N GLN A 154 -25.46 -16.11 -1.88
CA GLN A 154 -26.88 -15.85 -1.61
C GLN A 154 -27.06 -14.96 -0.38
N TYR A 155 -28.03 -14.05 -0.47
CA TYR A 155 -28.34 -13.08 0.59
C TYR A 155 -29.81 -13.22 0.95
N THR A 156 -30.12 -13.01 2.21
CA THR A 156 -31.48 -13.03 2.73
C THR A 156 -31.91 -11.64 3.19
N ASP A 157 -33.21 -11.40 3.18
CA ASP A 157 -33.78 -10.18 3.73
C ASP A 157 -33.64 -10.17 5.27
N ALA A 158 -33.79 -8.98 5.87
CA ALA A 158 -33.72 -8.81 7.31
C ALA A 158 -34.69 -9.79 8.03
N PRO A 159 -34.20 -10.72 8.87
CA PRO A 159 -35.03 -11.77 9.48
C PRO A 159 -36.05 -11.23 10.49
N TYR A 160 -35.84 -10.01 10.99
CA TYR A 160 -36.78 -9.31 11.86
C TYR A 160 -36.61 -7.79 11.73
N ARG A 161 -37.68 -7.05 12.06
CA ARG A 161 -37.69 -5.58 12.03
C ARG A 161 -36.67 -5.02 13.03
N GLY A 162 -35.79 -4.15 12.56
CA GLY A 162 -34.69 -3.58 13.34
C GLY A 162 -33.39 -4.40 13.28
N PHE A 163 -33.32 -5.44 12.44
CA PHE A 163 -32.05 -6.12 12.15
C PHE A 163 -31.03 -5.14 11.55
N VAL A 164 -29.79 -5.26 12.01
CA VAL A 164 -28.68 -4.41 11.62
C VAL A 164 -27.66 -5.22 10.83
N GLY A 165 -27.30 -4.72 9.65
CA GLY A 165 -26.31 -5.30 8.76
C GLY A 165 -26.88 -6.28 7.73
N CYS A 166 -26.00 -7.08 7.13
CA CYS A 166 -26.31 -8.01 6.06
C CYS A 166 -25.86 -9.43 6.40
N PHE A 167 -26.64 -10.44 5.94
CA PHE A 167 -26.34 -11.84 6.18
C PHE A 167 -26.23 -12.62 4.86
N ASN A 168 -25.10 -13.30 4.65
CA ASN A 168 -24.87 -14.17 3.51
C ASN A 168 -25.15 -15.63 3.95
N THR A 169 -26.11 -16.28 3.31
CA THR A 169 -26.60 -17.62 3.69
C THR A 169 -25.82 -18.75 3.03
N ASN A 170 -25.03 -18.46 1.99
CA ASN A 170 -24.23 -19.45 1.24
C ASN A 170 -22.83 -18.90 0.93
N ALA A 171 -22.15 -18.40 1.96
CA ALA A 171 -20.77 -17.97 1.85
C ALA A 171 -19.85 -19.21 1.88
N LYS A 172 -19.45 -19.72 0.71
CA LYS A 172 -18.23 -20.51 0.62
C LYS A 172 -17.04 -19.55 0.67
N ASP A 173 -16.48 -19.36 1.87
CA ASP A 173 -15.39 -18.41 2.14
C ASP A 173 -14.05 -18.78 1.46
N ILE A 174 -13.97 -19.93 0.79
CA ILE A 174 -12.77 -20.45 0.10
C ILE A 174 -12.19 -19.48 -0.95
N HIS A 175 -13.01 -18.56 -1.47
CA HIS A 175 -12.58 -17.63 -2.51
C HIS A 175 -11.75 -16.45 -1.97
N LEU A 176 -11.91 -16.06 -0.70
CA LEU A 176 -11.10 -15.00 -0.09
C LEU A 176 -9.70 -15.49 0.27
N GLU A 177 -9.59 -16.74 0.74
CA GLU A 177 -8.30 -17.40 1.02
C GLU A 177 -7.42 -17.47 -0.22
N TYR A 178 -8.03 -17.81 -1.37
CA TYR A 178 -7.34 -17.85 -2.65
C TYR A 178 -6.72 -16.51 -3.02
N VAL A 179 -7.41 -15.40 -2.78
CA VAL A 179 -6.92 -14.04 -3.08
C VAL A 179 -5.74 -13.68 -2.18
N TRP A 180 -5.79 -14.02 -0.90
CA TRP A 180 -4.65 -13.82 0.00
C TRP A 180 -3.45 -14.68 -0.38
N ALA A 181 -3.67 -15.90 -0.89
CA ALA A 181 -2.61 -16.75 -1.42
C ALA A 181 -1.97 -16.12 -2.68
N CYS A 182 -2.77 -15.60 -3.60
CA CYS A 182 -2.29 -14.85 -4.76
C CYS A 182 -1.48 -13.61 -4.35
N LEU A 183 -1.96 -12.86 -3.36
CA LEU A 183 -1.24 -11.69 -2.84
C LEU A 183 0.11 -12.09 -2.23
N LEU A 184 0.13 -13.12 -1.37
CA LEU A 184 1.36 -13.63 -0.77
C LEU A 184 2.36 -14.11 -1.83
N ALA A 185 1.89 -14.80 -2.87
CA ALA A 185 2.74 -15.24 -3.98
C ALA A 185 3.34 -14.04 -4.72
N TYR A 186 2.56 -13.00 -4.98
CA TYR A 186 3.05 -11.79 -5.65
C TYR A 186 4.03 -11.00 -4.77
N ASP A 187 3.75 -10.88 -3.46
CA ASP A 187 4.65 -10.27 -2.48
C ASP A 187 5.99 -11.01 -2.38
N ALA A 188 5.96 -12.35 -2.42
CA ALA A 188 7.16 -13.17 -2.42
C ALA A 188 8.03 -12.92 -3.66
N ILE A 189 7.41 -12.89 -4.85
CA ILE A 189 8.12 -12.56 -6.11
C ILE A 189 8.71 -11.15 -6.01
N SER A 190 7.91 -10.18 -5.57
CA SER A 190 8.33 -8.79 -5.43
C SER A 190 9.50 -8.63 -4.45
N LEU A 191 9.42 -9.29 -3.29
CA LEU A 191 10.48 -9.31 -2.29
C LEU A 191 11.78 -9.88 -2.87
N VAL A 192 11.73 -11.03 -3.55
CA VAL A 192 12.91 -11.64 -4.18
C VAL A 192 13.53 -10.67 -5.20
N LEU A 193 12.71 -10.05 -6.05
CA LEU A 193 13.19 -9.12 -7.07
C LEU A 193 13.86 -7.87 -6.48
N VAL A 194 13.42 -7.39 -5.32
CA VAL A 194 14.04 -6.22 -4.65
C VAL A 194 15.27 -6.62 -3.83
N MET A 195 15.26 -7.82 -3.24
CA MET A 195 16.37 -8.36 -2.46
C MET A 195 17.63 -8.57 -3.30
N ILE A 196 17.52 -9.07 -4.54
CA ILE A 196 18.68 -9.34 -5.41
C ILE A 196 19.58 -8.10 -5.59
N PRO A 197 19.08 -6.95 -6.09
CA PRO A 197 19.90 -5.75 -6.21
C PRO A 197 20.29 -5.16 -4.85
N GLY A 198 19.43 -5.27 -3.82
CA GLY A 198 19.75 -4.82 -2.46
C GLY A 198 20.97 -5.53 -1.86
N ILE A 199 21.03 -6.86 -2.00
CA ILE A 199 22.14 -7.71 -1.53
C ILE A 199 23.42 -7.41 -2.35
N ARG A 200 23.31 -7.22 -3.67
CA ARG A 200 24.47 -6.86 -4.51
C ARG A 200 25.13 -5.57 -4.05
N ILE A 201 24.35 -4.54 -3.75
CA ILE A 201 24.85 -3.24 -3.28
C ILE A 201 25.42 -3.36 -1.86
N TYR A 202 24.84 -4.21 -1.02
CA TYR A 202 25.38 -4.56 0.31
C TYR A 202 26.77 -5.19 0.20
N HIS A 203 26.93 -6.23 -0.61
CA HIS A 203 28.20 -6.92 -0.79
C HIS A 203 29.29 -6.04 -1.42
N GLN A 204 28.90 -5.08 -2.28
CA GLN A 204 29.84 -4.14 -2.89
C GLN A 204 30.28 -3.01 -1.94
N GLY A 205 29.78 -2.97 -0.70
CA GLY A 205 30.10 -1.90 0.26
C GLY A 205 29.58 -0.52 -0.17
N LEU A 206 28.57 -0.49 -1.06
CA LEU A 206 28.01 0.75 -1.61
C LEU A 206 26.87 1.31 -0.76
N ILE A 207 26.40 0.54 0.23
CA ILE A 207 25.41 0.99 1.22
C ILE A 207 26.05 2.05 2.10
N GLY A 208 25.57 3.29 1.98
CA GLY A 208 26.09 4.45 2.71
C GLY A 208 26.99 5.38 1.90
N ARG A 209 27.36 5.02 0.65
CA ARG A 209 28.07 5.98 -0.24
C ARG A 209 27.20 7.16 -0.64
N SER A 210 25.88 7.02 -0.66
CA SER A 210 24.93 8.12 -0.79
C SER A 210 23.73 7.93 0.13
N ARG A 211 23.18 9.04 0.64
CA ARG A 211 21.94 9.04 1.44
C ARG A 211 20.80 8.36 0.67
N LEU A 212 20.77 8.54 -0.65
CA LEU A 212 19.80 7.92 -1.55
C LEU A 212 19.95 6.39 -1.61
N SER A 213 21.18 5.84 -1.74
CA SER A 213 21.36 4.38 -1.80
C SER A 213 20.99 3.71 -0.47
N HIS A 214 21.33 4.36 0.65
CA HIS A 214 20.99 3.84 1.97
C HIS A 214 19.47 3.79 2.19
N VAL A 215 18.74 4.88 1.89
CA VAL A 215 17.28 4.93 2.11
C VAL A 215 16.51 4.08 1.09
N VAL A 216 16.85 4.14 -0.19
CA VAL A 216 16.11 3.42 -1.24
C VAL A 216 16.23 1.90 -1.08
N PHE A 217 17.40 1.39 -0.70
CA PHE A 217 17.60 -0.06 -0.59
C PHE A 217 17.29 -0.60 0.81
N ARG A 218 17.72 0.06 1.89
CA ARG A 218 17.44 -0.42 3.24
C ARG A 218 15.95 -0.28 3.57
N ASP A 219 15.42 0.92 3.45
CA ASP A 219 14.04 1.20 3.83
C ASP A 219 13.07 0.63 2.77
N GLY A 220 13.51 0.55 1.51
CA GLY A 220 12.79 -0.16 0.45
C GLY A 220 12.67 -1.66 0.68
N VAL A 221 13.73 -2.39 1.06
CA VAL A 221 13.66 -3.85 1.30
C VAL A 221 12.83 -4.16 2.56
N ILE A 222 13.02 -3.42 3.66
CA ILE A 222 12.24 -3.59 4.91
C ILE A 222 10.74 -3.53 4.64
N TYR A 223 10.34 -2.66 3.73
CA TYR A 223 8.96 -2.57 3.32
C TYR A 223 8.41 -3.85 2.66
N TYR A 224 9.10 -4.39 1.65
CA TYR A 224 8.64 -5.60 0.97
C TYR A 224 8.64 -6.80 1.92
N ILE A 225 9.55 -6.82 2.90
CA ILE A 225 9.51 -7.80 4.00
C ILE A 225 8.23 -7.60 4.83
N THR A 226 7.89 -6.37 5.17
CA THR A 226 6.68 -6.05 5.95
C THR A 226 5.40 -6.43 5.21
N LEU A 227 5.31 -6.14 3.91
CA LEU A 227 4.19 -6.59 3.06
C LEU A 227 4.08 -8.12 3.07
N PHE A 228 5.18 -8.82 2.79
CA PHE A 228 5.20 -10.28 2.76
C PHE A 228 4.76 -10.89 4.09
N LEU A 229 5.32 -10.41 5.22
CA LEU A 229 4.94 -10.88 6.56
C LEU A 229 3.46 -10.61 6.84
N PHE A 230 2.96 -9.46 6.42
CA PHE A 230 1.57 -9.11 6.63
C PHE A 230 0.62 -10.00 5.79
N SER A 231 0.93 -10.22 4.51
CA SER A 231 0.20 -11.16 3.66
C SER A 231 0.26 -12.59 4.18
N LEU A 232 1.40 -13.00 4.74
CA LEU A 232 1.58 -14.29 5.40
C LEU A 232 0.70 -14.43 6.65
N LEU A 233 0.67 -13.40 7.50
CA LEU A 233 -0.21 -13.39 8.66
C LEU A 233 -1.69 -13.43 8.24
N ASN A 234 -2.07 -12.71 7.19
CA ASN A 234 -3.44 -12.72 6.69
C ASN A 234 -3.88 -14.11 6.24
N ILE A 235 -3.04 -14.86 5.51
CA ILE A 235 -3.39 -16.23 5.11
C ILE A 235 -3.41 -17.19 6.29
N ILE A 236 -2.45 -17.10 7.22
CA ILE A 236 -2.42 -17.93 8.43
C ILE A 236 -3.70 -17.75 9.23
N PHE A 237 -4.08 -16.50 9.51
CA PHE A 237 -5.31 -16.20 10.22
C PHE A 237 -6.55 -16.57 9.41
N SER A 238 -6.53 -16.44 8.07
CA SER A 238 -7.67 -16.84 7.24
C SER A 238 -7.93 -18.34 7.30
N VAL A 239 -6.88 -19.17 7.35
CA VAL A 239 -7.00 -20.63 7.44
C VAL A 239 -7.23 -21.11 8.87
N SER A 240 -6.66 -20.43 9.87
CA SER A 240 -6.70 -20.85 11.27
C SER A 240 -7.96 -20.40 12.02
N LEU A 241 -8.65 -19.36 11.53
CA LEU A 241 -9.79 -18.77 12.22
C LEU A 241 -11.13 -19.19 11.61
N GLU A 242 -12.13 -19.39 12.48
CA GLU A 242 -13.50 -19.73 12.09
C GLU A 242 -14.09 -18.71 11.10
N SER A 243 -15.05 -19.12 10.25
CA SER A 243 -15.64 -18.29 9.16
C SER A 243 -16.09 -16.90 9.61
N ALA A 244 -16.57 -16.79 10.86
CA ALA A 244 -16.95 -15.54 11.50
C ALA A 244 -15.81 -14.52 11.63
N THR A 245 -14.55 -14.92 11.72
CA THR A 245 -13.46 -13.95 11.94
C THR A 245 -12.77 -13.54 10.63
N ARG A 246 -12.94 -14.32 9.56
CA ARG A 246 -12.26 -14.12 8.27
C ARG A 246 -12.61 -12.79 7.58
N SER A 247 -13.89 -12.44 7.46
CA SER A 247 -14.29 -11.21 6.76
C SER A 247 -13.79 -9.93 7.44
N SER A 248 -13.65 -9.96 8.77
CA SER A 248 -13.12 -8.81 9.52
C SER A 248 -11.62 -8.62 9.33
N LEU A 249 -10.88 -9.70 9.11
CA LEU A 249 -9.45 -9.64 8.81
C LEU A 249 -9.21 -8.98 7.44
N ALA A 250 -10.11 -9.20 6.48
CA ALA A 250 -9.98 -8.61 5.15
C ALA A 250 -9.97 -7.07 5.17
N ASN A 251 -10.76 -6.43 6.04
CA ASN A 251 -10.79 -4.97 6.14
C ASN A 251 -9.48 -4.41 6.72
N MET A 252 -8.95 -5.07 7.74
CA MET A 252 -7.64 -4.73 8.29
C MET A 252 -6.54 -4.99 7.25
N GLY A 253 -6.63 -6.12 6.54
CA GLY A 253 -5.80 -6.48 5.38
C GLY A 253 -5.74 -5.35 4.35
N ARG A 254 -6.91 -4.89 3.91
CA ARG A 254 -7.06 -3.82 2.93
C ARG A 254 -6.48 -2.49 3.42
N ALA A 255 -6.78 -2.11 4.66
CA ALA A 255 -6.28 -0.88 5.28
C ALA A 255 -4.76 -0.86 5.38
N LEU A 256 -4.16 -1.96 5.85
CA LEU A 256 -2.72 -2.09 6.01
C LEU A 256 -2.01 -2.12 4.66
N HIS A 257 -2.51 -2.88 3.68
CA HIS A 257 -1.92 -2.94 2.35
C HIS A 257 -1.90 -1.55 1.67
N SER A 258 -3.01 -0.81 1.74
CA SER A 258 -3.08 0.56 1.20
C SER A 258 -2.15 1.54 1.94
N THR A 259 -2.09 1.45 3.28
CA THR A 259 -1.21 2.27 4.12
C THR A 259 0.25 2.04 3.75
N LEU A 260 0.65 0.77 3.67
CA LEU A 260 1.98 0.34 3.30
C LEU A 260 2.36 0.87 1.91
N ALA A 261 1.52 0.62 0.89
CA ALA A 261 1.74 1.11 -0.47
C ALA A 261 1.88 2.64 -0.52
N SER A 262 1.06 3.34 0.26
CA SER A 262 1.07 4.81 0.31
C SER A 262 2.35 5.36 0.94
N ARG A 263 2.74 4.85 2.11
CA ARG A 263 3.94 5.31 2.84
C ARG A 263 5.19 5.16 2.01
N VAL A 264 5.28 4.06 1.28
CA VAL A 264 6.44 3.77 0.44
C VAL A 264 6.62 4.76 -0.68
N VAL A 265 5.55 5.12 -1.38
CA VAL A 265 5.60 6.17 -2.41
C VAL A 265 5.96 7.51 -1.78
N LEU A 266 5.40 7.84 -0.61
CA LEU A 266 5.68 9.11 0.07
C LEU A 266 7.14 9.21 0.52
N HIS A 267 7.68 8.23 1.24
CA HIS A 267 9.07 8.24 1.70
C HIS A 267 10.07 8.30 0.54
N MET A 268 9.76 7.63 -0.57
CA MET A 268 10.60 7.73 -1.77
C MET A 268 10.56 9.13 -2.38
N ARG A 269 9.40 9.78 -2.47
CA ARG A 269 9.31 11.14 -3.00
C ARG A 269 9.94 12.17 -2.08
N ASP A 270 9.79 11.99 -0.77
CA ASP A 270 10.40 12.84 0.25
C ASP A 270 11.92 12.82 0.11
N THR A 271 12.52 11.64 0.01
CA THR A 271 13.97 11.50 -0.14
C THR A 271 14.55 12.07 -1.44
N VAL A 272 13.73 12.30 -2.47
CA VAL A 272 14.13 12.98 -3.71
C VAL A 272 13.93 14.49 -3.60
N HIS A 273 12.92 14.94 -2.85
CA HIS A 273 12.60 16.35 -2.67
C HIS A 273 13.51 17.05 -1.65
N THR A 274 13.82 16.39 -0.53
CA THR A 274 14.63 16.92 0.58
C THR A 274 16.09 17.25 0.21
N PRO A 275 16.81 16.48 -0.63
CA PRO A 275 18.15 16.85 -1.08
C PRO A 275 18.15 18.20 -1.79
N ARG A 276 17.20 18.45 -2.68
CA ARG A 276 17.15 19.69 -3.46
C ARG A 276 16.90 20.90 -2.55
N SER A 277 16.00 20.75 -1.57
CA SER A 277 15.70 21.77 -0.56
C SER A 277 16.89 22.10 0.34
N ASP A 278 17.52 21.10 0.95
CA ASP A 278 18.60 21.34 1.92
C ASP A 278 19.85 21.92 1.25
N TYR A 279 20.18 21.47 0.02
CA TYR A 279 21.25 22.06 -0.77
C TYR A 279 20.89 23.46 -1.29
N GLU A 280 19.65 23.73 -1.70
CA GLU A 280 19.23 25.07 -2.12
C GLU A 280 19.17 26.05 -0.95
N VAL A 281 18.73 25.62 0.24
CA VAL A 281 18.72 26.42 1.47
C VAL A 281 20.14 26.64 1.97
N ALA A 282 21.00 25.61 1.99
CA ALA A 282 22.41 25.74 2.32
C ALA A 282 23.16 26.62 1.31
N ALA A 283 22.90 26.47 0.01
CA ALA A 283 23.49 27.32 -1.04
C ALA A 283 22.97 28.76 -0.94
N LYS A 284 21.71 28.98 -0.57
CA LYS A 284 21.14 30.31 -0.34
C LYS A 284 21.70 30.95 0.92
N HIS A 285 21.94 30.19 1.98
CA HIS A 285 22.66 30.65 3.17
C HIS A 285 24.12 30.96 2.83
N MET A 286 24.83 30.09 2.11
CA MET A 286 26.20 30.31 1.67
C MET A 286 26.33 31.57 0.80
N ARG A 287 25.41 31.78 -0.16
CA ARG A 287 25.30 33.00 -0.98
C ARG A 287 25.02 34.25 -0.15
N ALA A 288 24.22 34.13 0.91
CA ALA A 288 23.94 35.26 1.81
C ALA A 288 25.12 35.58 2.74
N SER A 289 26.01 34.63 3.00
CA SER A 289 27.13 34.79 3.94
C SER A 289 28.48 35.20 3.33
N ASN A 290 28.59 35.43 2.00
CA ASN A 290 29.85 35.84 1.34
C ASN A 290 31.07 34.97 1.73
N VAL A 291 30.87 33.67 2.00
CA VAL A 291 31.98 32.79 2.40
C VAL A 291 32.66 32.28 1.12
N HIS A 292 33.78 32.89 0.76
CA HIS A 292 34.70 32.36 -0.25
C HIS A 292 35.49 31.18 0.33
N PHE A 293 35.40 30.01 -0.31
CA PHE A 293 36.21 28.85 0.05
C PHE A 293 37.48 28.85 -0.81
N THR A 294 38.57 29.38 -0.29
CA THR A 294 39.90 29.23 -0.86
C THR A 294 40.43 27.85 -0.52
N ARG A 295 40.55 26.95 -1.50
CA ARG A 295 41.29 25.70 -1.35
C ARG A 295 42.75 25.97 -1.70
N THR A 296 43.61 26.06 -0.69
CA THR A 296 45.07 26.04 -0.89
C THR A 296 45.50 24.63 -1.29
N VAL A 297 45.98 24.48 -2.52
CA VAL A 297 46.62 23.25 -2.99
C VAL A 297 48.12 23.47 -2.90
N HIS A 298 48.78 22.78 -1.98
CA HIS A 298 50.24 22.74 -1.94
C HIS A 298 50.74 21.74 -3.00
N ARG A 299 51.62 22.21 -3.88
CA ARG A 299 52.43 21.39 -4.78
C ARG A 299 53.80 21.19 -4.12
N ASP A 300 54.41 20.03 -4.30
CA ASP A 300 55.69 19.63 -3.68
C ASP A 300 56.90 20.53 -4.06
N ASP A 301 56.68 21.53 -4.92
CA ASP A 301 57.69 22.43 -5.46
C ASP A 301 57.72 23.81 -4.74
N GLY A 302 56.90 24.02 -3.71
CA GLY A 302 56.94 25.20 -2.83
C GLY A 302 56.27 26.48 -3.37
N ALA A 303 55.60 26.46 -4.52
CA ALA A 303 54.85 27.60 -5.04
C ALA A 303 53.36 27.59 -4.62
N VAL A 304 52.87 28.68 -4.05
CA VAL A 304 51.45 28.89 -3.69
C VAL A 304 50.74 29.58 -4.86
N ILE A 305 49.68 28.96 -5.40
CA ILE A 305 48.75 29.59 -6.34
C ILE A 305 47.38 29.69 -5.65
N GLU A 306 46.91 30.92 -5.41
CA GLU A 306 45.52 31.17 -5.04
C GLU A 306 44.66 31.08 -6.31
N ASN A 307 43.85 30.03 -6.43
CA ASN A 307 42.82 29.96 -7.46
C ASN A 307 41.45 30.28 -6.83
N VAL A 308 40.84 31.38 -7.29
CA VAL A 308 39.46 31.76 -6.97
C VAL A 308 38.52 30.89 -7.80
N ILE A 309 37.97 29.83 -7.20
CA ILE A 309 36.95 28.98 -7.83
C ILE A 309 35.58 29.64 -7.65
N SER A 310 35.32 30.74 -8.38
CA SER A 310 33.97 31.34 -8.43
C SER A 310 33.10 30.65 -9.48
N ASP A 311 33.65 30.39 -10.67
CA ASP A 311 32.80 30.15 -11.84
C ASP A 311 32.83 28.70 -12.36
N ASP A 312 33.88 27.95 -12.07
CA ASP A 312 34.08 26.62 -12.67
C ASP A 312 33.25 25.50 -12.00
N PHE A 313 32.90 25.64 -10.72
CA PHE A 313 32.09 24.66 -9.99
C PHE A 313 30.62 24.64 -10.46
N MET A 314 30.12 25.77 -10.95
CA MET A 314 28.76 25.88 -11.50
C MET A 314 28.66 25.28 -12.91
N HIS A 315 29.72 25.35 -13.70
CA HIS A 315 29.70 24.83 -15.07
C HIS A 315 29.71 23.31 -15.14
N THR A 316 30.29 22.63 -14.15
CA THR A 316 30.30 21.15 -14.06
C THR A 316 28.96 20.56 -13.58
N MET A 317 28.11 21.34 -12.89
CA MET A 317 26.76 20.90 -12.51
C MET A 317 25.74 21.04 -13.64
N HIS A 318 25.87 22.04 -14.51
CA HIS A 318 24.92 22.23 -15.61
C HIS A 318 24.99 21.14 -16.70
N THR A 319 26.13 20.47 -16.87
CA THR A 319 26.29 19.39 -17.87
C THR A 319 25.77 18.03 -17.39
N THR A 320 25.49 17.85 -16.10
CA THR A 320 24.86 16.63 -15.57
C THR A 320 23.33 16.70 -15.51
N THR A 321 22.74 17.88 -15.76
CA THR A 321 21.31 18.14 -15.58
C THR A 321 20.40 17.90 -16.80
N ASP A 322 20.93 17.75 -18.02
CA ASP A 322 20.07 17.66 -19.23
C ASP A 322 19.56 16.24 -19.58
N GLY A 323 19.93 15.22 -18.79
CA GLY A 323 19.62 13.81 -19.12
C GLY A 323 18.50 13.14 -18.32
N SER A 324 17.86 13.81 -17.37
CA SER A 324 17.02 13.11 -16.36
C SER A 324 15.63 13.68 -16.08
N ASP A 325 15.14 14.58 -16.92
CA ASP A 325 13.79 15.15 -16.77
C ASP A 325 12.76 14.42 -17.65
N THR A 326 12.42 13.19 -17.26
CA THR A 326 11.08 12.60 -17.46
C THR A 326 10.88 11.46 -16.44
N LEU A 327 10.30 11.81 -15.29
CA LEU A 327 9.73 10.86 -14.31
C LEU A 327 8.34 11.34 -13.86
#